data_AF-A0A7W0VX63-F1
#
_entry.id   AF-A0A7W0VX63-F1
#
_cell.length_a   1.000
_cell.length_b   1.000
_cell.length_c   1.000
_cell.angle_alpha   90.00
_cell.angle_beta   90.00
_cell.angle_gamma   90.00
#
_symmetry.space_group_name_H-M   'P 1'
#
loop_
_entity.id
_entity.type
_entity.pdbx_description
1 polymer ?
#
loop_
_entity_poly.entity_id
_entity_poly.type
_entity_poly.pdbx_seq_one_letter_code
_entity_poly.pdbx_strand_id
1 'polypeptide(L)'
;MQKLLLVVALVLGACGGGDDGGPSCAIGSLGCACTAGGGCDNGLSCDTGQMRCEVTGGCTCDTSSGCEASCACDPDCGMGGCTCDSSSGCESGCSCDPDCEPITPGGNNRTICTTGNSSYCTDAQESWTGGECCVMGVSECAEGNSSYCTDAKEHWTGGQCCVEDVTMCVPGNSSYCTDAKEHWTGGECCVEGVTKCAAGNSSYCTDAKEHWTGGECCVEGVKLCAPGNSSYCTDAKEHWTGGECCVESVAMCVDGNSSYCTDAQEHWTGGKCCVENVTNCVAGNASSCTGANQHWTGGLCCQ
;
A
#
# COMPACT_ATOMS: atom_id res chain seq x y z
N MET A 1 82.44 -14.65 -4.89
CA MET A 1 82.20 -13.25 -5.30
C MET A 1 80.78 -13.14 -5.85
N GLN A 2 80.25 -11.93 -5.93
CA GLN A 2 78.90 -11.52 -6.36
C GLN A 2 77.74 -11.65 -5.35
N LYS A 3 77.38 -10.50 -4.77
CA LYS A 3 76.04 -10.16 -4.29
C LYS A 3 75.11 -10.00 -5.49
N LEU A 4 73.88 -10.51 -5.42
CA LEU A 4 72.77 -9.96 -6.19
C LEU A 4 71.55 -9.84 -5.27
N LEU A 5 71.15 -8.59 -5.03
CA LEU A 5 69.85 -8.22 -4.49
C LEU A 5 68.76 -8.82 -5.40
N LEU A 6 67.78 -9.52 -4.83
CA LEU A 6 66.46 -9.61 -5.45
C LEU A 6 65.44 -9.08 -4.44
N VAL A 7 64.82 -7.99 -4.85
CA VAL A 7 63.76 -7.27 -4.16
C VAL A 7 62.53 -8.18 -4.08
N VAL A 8 61.94 -8.22 -2.89
CA VAL A 8 60.63 -8.81 -2.62
C VAL A 8 59.58 -8.04 -3.45
N ALA A 9 59.05 -8.67 -4.49
CA ALA A 9 57.76 -8.29 -5.06
C ALA A 9 56.70 -9.15 -4.37
N LEU A 10 55.89 -8.48 -3.56
CA LEU A 10 54.74 -9.04 -2.88
C LEU A 10 53.83 -9.73 -3.91
N VAL A 11 53.55 -11.01 -3.70
CA VAL A 11 52.45 -11.72 -4.35
C VAL A 11 51.16 -11.25 -3.70
N LEU A 12 50.30 -10.57 -4.46
CA LEU A 12 48.89 -10.40 -4.12
C LEU A 12 48.03 -10.68 -5.35
N GLY A 13 47.31 -11.81 -5.28
CA GLY A 13 45.99 -12.00 -5.87
C GLY A 13 45.87 -12.00 -7.39
N ALA A 14 46.26 -13.11 -8.03
CA ALA A 14 45.57 -13.52 -9.24
C ALA A 14 44.16 -13.98 -8.85
N CYS A 15 43.10 -13.32 -9.34
CA CYS A 15 41.77 -13.93 -9.35
C CYS A 15 41.82 -15.12 -10.32
N GLY A 16 41.93 -16.31 -9.75
CA GLY A 16 41.66 -17.56 -10.43
C GLY A 16 40.18 -17.62 -10.80
N GLY A 17 39.92 -18.09 -12.02
CA GLY A 17 38.57 -18.40 -12.48
C GLY A 17 37.93 -19.46 -11.58
N GLY A 18 36.69 -19.17 -11.17
CA GLY A 18 35.76 -20.16 -10.64
C GLY A 18 34.74 -20.49 -11.74
N ASP A 19 34.56 -21.78 -11.97
CA ASP A 19 33.71 -22.41 -12.98
C ASP A 19 32.19 -22.27 -12.69
N ASP A 20 31.69 -21.05 -12.54
CA ASP A 20 30.25 -20.77 -12.52
C ASP A 20 29.93 -19.93 -13.75
N GLY A 21 29.08 -20.42 -14.66
CA GLY A 21 28.79 -19.88 -15.99
C GLY A 21 28.13 -18.48 -16.05
N GLY A 22 28.62 -17.51 -15.27
CA GLY A 22 28.36 -16.09 -15.45
C GLY A 22 29.11 -15.53 -16.66
N PRO A 23 28.63 -14.43 -17.25
CA PRO A 23 29.26 -13.84 -18.43
C PRO A 23 30.69 -13.44 -18.09
N SER A 24 31.65 -14.02 -18.80
CA SER A 24 33.06 -13.65 -18.75
C SER A 24 33.21 -12.20 -19.21
N CYS A 25 33.20 -11.25 -18.28
CA CYS A 25 33.36 -9.85 -18.61
C CYS A 25 34.82 -9.53 -18.96
N ALA A 26 35.01 -8.67 -19.97
CA ALA A 26 36.33 -8.22 -20.37
C ALA A 26 36.90 -7.22 -19.34
N ILE A 27 38.20 -7.33 -19.04
CA ILE A 27 38.92 -6.35 -18.21
C ILE A 27 38.78 -4.97 -18.88
N GLY A 28 38.32 -3.96 -18.12
CA GLY A 28 38.03 -2.61 -18.64
C GLY A 28 36.54 -2.27 -18.80
N SER A 29 35.64 -3.25 -18.71
CA SER A 29 34.19 -3.04 -18.87
C SER A 29 33.49 -2.66 -17.55
N LEU A 30 32.25 -2.13 -17.63
CA LEU A 30 31.50 -1.64 -16.46
C LEU A 30 31.39 -2.71 -15.36
N GLY A 31 31.78 -2.35 -14.13
CA GLY A 31 31.79 -3.26 -12.98
C GLY A 31 32.92 -4.28 -12.99
N CYS A 32 33.87 -4.21 -13.92
CA CYS A 32 35.00 -5.14 -14.02
C CYS A 32 36.31 -4.48 -13.62
N ALA A 33 37.34 -5.29 -13.37
CA ALA A 33 38.63 -4.78 -12.94
C ALA A 33 39.23 -3.81 -13.97
N CYS A 34 39.87 -2.76 -13.49
CA CYS A 34 40.62 -1.83 -14.34
C CYS A 34 41.77 -2.55 -15.05
N THR A 35 42.17 -2.04 -16.22
CA THR A 35 43.42 -2.48 -16.85
C THR A 35 44.62 -2.13 -15.95
N ALA A 36 45.76 -2.82 -16.16
CA ALA A 36 46.99 -2.60 -15.37
C ALA A 36 47.56 -1.16 -15.43
N GLY A 37 47.04 -0.32 -16.34
CA GLY A 37 47.35 1.11 -16.43
C GLY A 37 46.27 2.04 -15.85
N GLY A 38 45.26 1.52 -15.15
CA GLY A 38 44.13 2.29 -14.63
C GLY A 38 43.12 2.74 -15.69
N GLY A 39 43.13 2.12 -16.87
CA GLY A 39 42.22 2.45 -17.98
C GLY A 39 40.98 1.56 -18.03
N CYS A 40 39.90 2.13 -18.54
CA CYS A 40 38.60 1.49 -18.77
C CYS A 40 38.11 1.77 -20.21
N ASP A 41 37.07 1.07 -20.65
CA ASP A 41 36.44 1.29 -21.95
C ASP A 41 35.90 2.74 -22.07
N ASN A 42 35.78 3.25 -23.30
CA ASN A 42 35.38 4.64 -23.55
C ASN A 42 34.06 5.00 -22.86
N GLY A 43 34.08 6.08 -22.07
CA GLY A 43 32.93 6.53 -21.26
C GLY A 43 32.97 6.03 -19.81
N LEU A 44 33.99 5.23 -19.46
CA LEU A 44 34.23 4.75 -18.11
C LEU A 44 35.54 5.32 -17.52
N SER A 45 35.61 5.42 -16.19
CA SER A 45 36.77 5.80 -15.39
C SER A 45 37.09 4.67 -14.41
N CYS A 46 38.37 4.45 -14.14
CA CYS A 46 38.79 3.50 -13.12
C CYS A 46 38.66 4.13 -11.73
N ASP A 47 37.86 3.53 -10.85
CA ASP A 47 37.90 3.83 -9.42
C ASP A 47 39.18 3.20 -8.83
N THR A 48 40.08 4.05 -8.32
CA THR A 48 41.37 3.60 -7.77
C THR A 48 41.28 3.02 -6.36
N GLY A 49 40.15 3.19 -5.67
CA GLY A 49 39.87 2.59 -4.37
C GLY A 49 39.38 1.14 -4.49
N GLN A 50 38.50 0.86 -5.46
CA GLN A 50 37.93 -0.47 -5.71
C GLN A 50 38.57 -1.22 -6.88
N MET A 51 39.41 -0.55 -7.68
CA MET A 51 40.07 -1.08 -8.89
C MET A 51 39.07 -1.61 -9.93
N ARG A 52 37.93 -0.92 -10.10
CA ARG A 52 36.87 -1.28 -11.07
C ARG A 52 36.50 -0.11 -11.99
N CYS A 53 35.97 -0.44 -13.17
CA CYS A 53 35.55 0.54 -14.17
C CYS A 53 34.10 0.99 -14.00
N GLU A 54 33.89 2.30 -13.92
CA GLU A 54 32.61 2.96 -13.62
C GLU A 54 32.31 4.08 -14.61
N VAL A 55 31.05 4.52 -14.75
CA VAL A 55 30.69 5.56 -15.73
C VAL A 55 31.30 6.91 -15.33
N THR A 56 31.99 7.56 -16.27
CA THR A 56 32.60 8.88 -16.02
C THR A 56 31.52 9.92 -15.76
N GLY A 57 31.37 10.34 -14.48
CA GLY A 57 30.32 11.24 -14.01
C GLY A 57 29.14 10.56 -13.31
N GLY A 58 29.22 9.25 -13.06
CA GLY A 58 28.27 8.49 -12.24
C GLY A 58 28.67 8.46 -10.77
N CYS A 59 27.68 8.75 -9.92
CA CYS A 59 27.61 8.74 -8.46
C CYS A 59 28.82 8.15 -7.69
N THR A 60 29.59 9.02 -7.04
CA THR A 60 30.41 8.63 -5.88
C THR A 60 29.47 8.29 -4.72
N CYS A 61 29.24 7.00 -4.44
CA CYS A 61 28.48 6.56 -3.27
C CYS A 61 29.48 6.17 -2.17
N ASP A 62 29.43 6.87 -1.02
CA ASP A 62 30.27 6.60 0.14
C ASP A 62 29.75 5.36 0.89
N THR A 63 30.61 4.37 1.13
CA THR A 63 30.26 3.06 1.73
C THR A 63 30.32 3.06 3.26
N SER A 64 30.36 4.22 3.91
CA SER A 64 30.60 4.29 5.35
C SER A 64 29.36 4.46 6.24
N SER A 65 28.17 4.77 5.69
CA SER A 65 26.92 4.81 6.47
C SER A 65 25.63 4.97 5.64
N GLY A 66 24.98 3.86 5.27
CA GLY A 66 23.58 3.82 4.78
C GLY A 66 23.36 4.18 3.30
N CYS A 67 22.20 3.80 2.75
CA CYS A 67 21.83 4.03 1.35
C CYS A 67 21.72 5.55 1.06
N GLU A 68 22.53 6.09 0.13
CA GLU A 68 22.53 7.52 -0.23
C GLU A 68 21.57 7.87 -1.39
N ALA A 69 21.06 9.10 -1.37
CA ALA A 69 20.17 9.62 -2.39
C ALA A 69 20.80 9.61 -3.79
N SER A 70 20.10 9.05 -4.78
CA SER A 70 20.51 8.93 -6.20
C SER A 70 21.53 7.81 -6.53
N CYS A 71 21.81 6.93 -5.57
CA CYS A 71 22.67 5.75 -5.75
C CYS A 71 21.82 4.49 -6.01
N ALA A 72 21.39 4.29 -7.25
CA ALA A 72 20.51 3.15 -7.61
C ALA A 72 21.20 1.76 -7.60
N CYS A 73 22.49 1.67 -7.24
CA CYS A 73 23.32 0.48 -7.46
C CYS A 73 24.15 0.07 -6.22
N ASP A 74 23.79 0.50 -5.01
CA ASP A 74 24.52 0.14 -3.79
C ASP A 74 24.28 -1.35 -3.42
N PRO A 75 25.34 -2.20 -3.37
CA PRO A 75 25.23 -3.63 -3.02
C PRO A 75 24.79 -3.90 -1.58
N ASP A 76 24.94 -2.93 -0.68
CA ASP A 76 24.51 -3.03 0.73
C ASP A 76 23.01 -2.72 0.89
N CYS A 77 22.37 -2.09 -0.11
CA CYS A 77 20.92 -2.15 -0.27
C CYS A 77 20.61 -3.55 -0.87
N GLY A 78 20.41 -4.53 0.03
CA GLY A 78 20.52 -5.97 -0.24
C GLY A 78 19.83 -6.52 -1.50
N MET A 79 20.17 -7.77 -1.87
CA MET A 79 19.72 -8.48 -3.09
C MET A 79 18.19 -8.72 -3.17
N GLY A 80 17.44 -7.65 -3.36
CA GLY A 80 16.00 -7.57 -3.53
C GLY A 80 15.66 -6.10 -3.80
N GLY A 81 15.38 -5.79 -5.07
CA GLY A 81 15.14 -4.42 -5.54
C GLY A 81 14.08 -3.69 -4.70
N CYS A 82 14.19 -2.36 -4.69
CA CYS A 82 13.32 -1.40 -4.03
C CYS A 82 11.91 -1.94 -3.72
N THR A 83 11.68 -2.36 -2.48
CA THR A 83 10.33 -2.71 -2.02
C THR A 83 9.56 -1.43 -1.70
N CYS A 84 8.38 -1.27 -2.32
CA CYS A 84 7.49 -0.14 -2.12
C CYS A 84 7.03 -0.05 -0.66
N ASP A 85 7.49 0.97 0.07
CA ASP A 85 6.96 1.30 1.40
C ASP A 85 5.81 2.30 1.24
N SER A 86 4.60 1.89 1.65
CA SER A 86 3.39 2.72 1.64
C SER A 86 3.16 3.45 2.98
N SER A 87 4.09 3.36 3.93
CA SER A 87 4.05 4.16 5.15
C SER A 87 4.43 5.62 4.85
N SER A 88 3.96 6.56 5.67
CA SER A 88 4.11 8.02 5.47
C SER A 88 5.56 8.54 5.62
N GLY A 89 6.56 7.70 5.42
CA GLY A 89 7.95 7.94 5.75
C GLY A 89 8.93 7.36 4.73
N CYS A 90 8.73 7.58 3.43
CA CYS A 90 9.85 7.46 2.48
C CYS A 90 11.01 8.34 3.00
N GLU A 91 12.11 7.71 3.41
CA GLU A 91 13.27 8.43 3.88
C GLU A 91 13.81 9.31 2.75
N SER A 92 14.27 10.51 3.09
CA SER A 92 14.82 11.46 2.13
C SER A 92 16.08 10.87 1.49
N GLY A 93 15.91 10.14 0.38
CA GLY A 93 17.01 9.51 -0.34
C GLY A 93 16.61 8.31 -1.19
N CYS A 94 15.50 7.64 -0.91
CA CYS A 94 14.92 6.71 -1.89
C CYS A 94 14.29 7.54 -3.02
N SER A 95 14.58 7.21 -4.28
CA SER A 95 13.71 7.64 -5.37
C SER A 95 12.35 7.02 -5.11
N CYS A 96 11.40 7.80 -4.59
CA CYS A 96 10.01 7.40 -4.62
C CYS A 96 9.70 7.08 -6.08
N ASP A 97 9.26 5.86 -6.35
CA ASP A 97 8.90 5.43 -7.68
C ASP A 97 7.99 6.50 -8.33
N PRO A 98 8.31 7.03 -9.53
CA PRO A 98 7.43 7.96 -10.24
C PRO A 98 6.03 7.39 -10.52
N ASP A 99 5.80 6.08 -10.36
CA ASP A 99 4.47 5.46 -10.37
C ASP A 99 3.69 5.61 -9.03
N CYS A 100 4.29 6.25 -8.03
CA CYS A 100 3.64 6.71 -6.78
C CYS A 100 3.02 8.13 -6.92
N GLU A 101 2.51 8.50 -8.09
CA GLU A 101 1.72 9.73 -8.23
C GLU A 101 0.38 9.61 -7.47
N PRO A 102 -0.17 10.71 -6.94
CA PRO A 102 -1.48 10.70 -6.32
C PRO A 102 -2.54 10.26 -7.34
N ILE A 103 -3.33 9.26 -6.94
CA ILE A 103 -4.51 8.71 -7.61
C ILE A 103 -5.22 9.81 -8.42
N THR A 104 -5.11 9.77 -9.74
CA THR A 104 -6.05 10.46 -10.61
C THR A 104 -7.34 9.64 -10.67
N PRO A 105 -8.54 10.26 -10.77
CA PRO A 105 -9.77 9.49 -10.89
C PRO A 105 -9.75 8.73 -12.22
N GLY A 106 -9.52 7.41 -12.19
CA GLY A 106 -9.65 6.52 -13.35
C GLY A 106 -8.43 5.68 -13.73
N GLY A 107 -7.40 5.54 -12.89
CA GLY A 107 -6.31 4.59 -13.13
C GLY A 107 -5.52 4.25 -11.86
N ASN A 108 -5.62 3.00 -11.42
CA ASN A 108 -4.71 2.34 -10.50
C ASN A 108 -3.46 1.92 -11.30
N ASN A 109 -2.29 2.50 -11.02
CA ASN A 109 -0.99 1.98 -11.52
C ASN A 109 -0.25 1.19 -10.43
N ARG A 110 -1.00 0.72 -9.42
CA ARG A 110 -0.44 -0.02 -8.29
C ARG A 110 -0.03 -1.41 -8.75
N THR A 111 1.21 -1.79 -8.48
CA THR A 111 1.68 -3.17 -8.66
C THR A 111 1.59 -3.90 -7.32
N ILE A 112 0.91 -5.04 -7.27
CA ILE A 112 0.87 -5.91 -6.09
C ILE A 112 1.54 -7.24 -6.46
N CYS A 113 2.55 -7.62 -5.68
CA CYS A 113 3.23 -8.90 -5.81
C CYS A 113 2.74 -9.85 -4.71
N THR A 114 2.33 -11.05 -5.11
CA THR A 114 1.91 -12.10 -4.17
C THR A 114 2.64 -13.41 -4.49
N THR A 115 2.84 -14.25 -3.46
CA THR A 115 3.35 -15.60 -3.70
C THR A 115 2.39 -16.33 -4.61
N GLY A 116 2.95 -16.96 -5.65
CA GLY A 116 2.14 -17.50 -6.72
C GLY A 116 2.79 -18.66 -7.46
N ASN A 117 2.24 -18.96 -8.62
CA ASN A 117 2.81 -19.94 -9.53
C ASN A 117 2.93 -19.31 -10.91
N SER A 118 4.12 -19.41 -11.51
CA SER A 118 4.43 -18.86 -12.83
C SER A 118 3.46 -19.28 -13.93
N SER A 119 2.77 -20.41 -13.77
CA SER A 119 1.81 -20.92 -14.75
C SER A 119 0.51 -20.11 -14.82
N TYR A 120 0.20 -19.35 -13.75
CA TYR A 120 -0.96 -18.46 -13.70
C TYR A 120 -0.58 -16.98 -13.82
N CYS A 121 0.72 -16.67 -13.84
CA CYS A 121 1.25 -15.32 -13.97
C CYS A 121 1.68 -15.07 -15.40
N THR A 122 0.72 -14.91 -16.30
CA THR A 122 0.96 -14.93 -17.75
C THR A 122 0.30 -13.80 -18.52
N ASP A 123 -0.58 -13.03 -17.88
CA ASP A 123 -1.30 -11.97 -18.55
C ASP A 123 -0.41 -10.74 -18.79
N ALA A 124 -0.86 -9.83 -19.65
CA ALA A 124 -0.06 -8.68 -20.07
C ALA A 124 0.25 -7.70 -18.92
N GLN A 125 -0.58 -7.69 -17.88
CA GLN A 125 -0.39 -6.90 -16.66
C GLN A 125 0.38 -7.66 -15.57
N GLU A 126 0.82 -8.88 -15.86
CA GLU A 126 1.44 -9.78 -14.87
C GLU A 126 2.92 -9.99 -15.15
N SER A 127 3.71 -10.20 -14.09
CA SER A 127 5.14 -10.44 -14.18
C SER A 127 5.62 -11.39 -13.10
N TRP A 128 6.34 -12.45 -13.52
CA TRP A 128 6.89 -13.46 -12.62
C TRP A 128 8.33 -13.12 -12.20
N THR A 129 8.60 -13.05 -10.90
CA THR A 129 9.90 -12.67 -10.34
C THR A 129 10.72 -13.84 -9.78
N GLY A 130 10.25 -15.08 -9.97
CA GLY A 130 10.92 -16.29 -9.50
C GLY A 130 10.27 -16.94 -8.27
N GLY A 131 9.46 -16.20 -7.51
CA GLY A 131 8.65 -16.71 -6.41
C GLY A 131 7.28 -16.03 -6.26
N GLU A 132 7.09 -14.89 -6.92
CA GLU A 132 5.89 -14.07 -6.82
C GLU A 132 5.37 -13.71 -8.21
N CYS A 133 4.06 -13.54 -8.28
CA CYS A 133 3.38 -12.92 -9.40
C CYS A 133 3.04 -11.48 -9.03
N CYS A 134 3.58 -10.54 -9.79
CA CYS A 134 3.30 -9.11 -9.68
C CYS A 134 2.26 -8.72 -10.71
N VAL A 135 1.12 -8.18 -10.25
CA VAL A 135 0.03 -7.72 -11.11
C VAL A 135 -0.03 -6.20 -11.05
N MET A 136 0.00 -5.54 -12.20
CA MET A 136 -0.16 -4.09 -12.34
C MET A 136 -1.63 -3.72 -12.44
N GLY A 137 -2.02 -2.63 -11.80
CA GLY A 137 -3.38 -2.09 -11.88
C GLY A 137 -4.38 -2.74 -10.95
N VAL A 138 -3.95 -3.57 -10.01
CA VAL A 138 -4.82 -4.13 -8.98
C VAL A 138 -4.80 -3.29 -7.72
N SER A 139 -5.95 -3.24 -7.04
CA SER A 139 -6.12 -2.45 -5.82
C SER A 139 -6.01 -3.32 -4.57
N GLU A 140 -6.41 -4.59 -4.62
CA GLU A 140 -6.29 -5.51 -3.49
C GLU A 140 -6.13 -6.96 -3.95
N CYS A 141 -5.54 -7.81 -3.12
CA CYS A 141 -5.45 -9.25 -3.36
C CYS A 141 -5.94 -10.03 -2.13
N ALA A 142 -6.89 -10.93 -2.36
CA ALA A 142 -7.47 -11.77 -1.32
C ALA A 142 -7.17 -13.25 -1.56
N GLU A 143 -7.09 -14.03 -0.48
CA GLU A 143 -7.03 -15.49 -0.60
C GLU A 143 -8.31 -16.02 -1.25
N GLY A 144 -8.17 -17.05 -2.10
CA GLY A 144 -9.28 -17.45 -2.93
C GLY A 144 -9.08 -18.74 -3.69
N ASN A 145 -9.92 -18.95 -4.69
CA ASN A 145 -9.85 -20.06 -5.61
C ASN A 145 -9.94 -19.56 -7.04
N SER A 146 -9.09 -20.10 -7.92
CA SER A 146 -9.08 -19.80 -9.35
C SER A 146 -10.44 -19.93 -10.03
N SER A 147 -11.35 -20.79 -9.53
CA SER A 147 -12.68 -20.94 -10.11
C SER A 147 -13.59 -19.73 -9.92
N TYR A 148 -13.26 -18.85 -8.99
CA TYR A 148 -14.02 -17.62 -8.70
C TYR A 148 -13.27 -16.36 -9.09
N CYS A 149 -12.00 -16.47 -9.45
CA CYS A 149 -11.16 -15.37 -9.94
C CYS A 149 -11.12 -15.43 -11.47
N THR A 150 -12.18 -14.98 -12.12
CA THR A 150 -12.40 -15.19 -13.56
C THR A 150 -12.91 -13.96 -14.31
N ASP A 151 -13.29 -12.90 -13.60
CA ASP A 151 -13.76 -11.69 -14.25
C ASP A 151 -12.61 -10.91 -14.88
N ALA A 152 -12.94 -9.99 -15.79
CA ALA A 152 -11.94 -9.24 -16.55
C ALA A 152 -11.06 -8.32 -15.70
N LYS A 153 -11.50 -8.00 -14.47
CA LYS A 153 -10.77 -7.20 -13.47
C LYS A 153 -10.05 -8.07 -12.44
N GLU A 154 -10.05 -9.39 -12.61
CA GLU A 154 -9.56 -10.35 -11.64
C GLU A 154 -8.36 -11.12 -12.20
N HIS A 155 -7.33 -11.26 -11.36
CA HIS A 155 -6.05 -11.85 -11.72
C HIS A 155 -5.68 -12.94 -10.72
N TRP A 156 -5.68 -14.19 -11.17
CA TRP A 156 -5.34 -15.32 -10.31
C TRP A 156 -3.83 -15.56 -10.29
N THR A 157 -3.19 -15.37 -9.14
CA THR A 157 -1.72 -15.50 -9.05
C THR A 157 -1.24 -16.92 -8.76
N GLY A 158 -2.15 -17.86 -8.52
CA GLY A 158 -1.84 -19.23 -8.06
C GLY A 158 -2.11 -19.47 -6.58
N GLY A 159 -2.26 -18.41 -5.80
CA GLY A 159 -2.65 -18.47 -4.38
C GLY A 159 -3.67 -17.41 -3.96
N GLN A 160 -3.70 -16.27 -4.66
CA GLN A 160 -4.60 -15.17 -4.38
C GLN A 160 -5.30 -14.69 -5.65
N CYS A 161 -6.47 -14.08 -5.47
CA CYS A 161 -7.16 -13.34 -6.51
C CYS A 161 -6.92 -11.85 -6.29
N CYS A 162 -6.27 -11.20 -7.24
CA CYS A 162 -6.01 -9.77 -7.24
C CYS A 162 -7.03 -9.06 -8.09
N VAL A 163 -7.69 -8.02 -7.55
CA VAL A 163 -8.83 -7.36 -8.19
C VAL A 163 -8.53 -5.89 -8.41
N GLU A 164 -8.89 -5.39 -9.60
CA GLU A 164 -8.83 -3.96 -9.93
C GLU A 164 -9.95 -3.18 -9.24
N ASP A 165 -9.71 -1.90 -8.92
CA ASP A 165 -10.70 -0.91 -8.45
C ASP A 165 -11.49 -1.23 -7.15
N VAL A 166 -11.16 -2.32 -6.47
CA VAL A 166 -11.75 -2.65 -5.15
C VAL A 166 -11.11 -1.82 -4.04
N THR A 167 -11.91 -1.45 -3.04
CA THR A 167 -11.43 -0.68 -1.88
C THR A 167 -11.24 -1.55 -0.64
N MET A 168 -12.01 -2.63 -0.53
CA MET A 168 -12.00 -3.49 0.65
C MET A 168 -12.45 -4.90 0.30
N CYS A 169 -11.77 -5.90 0.85
CA CYS A 169 -12.20 -7.29 0.87
C CYS A 169 -12.62 -7.70 2.28
N VAL A 170 -13.77 -8.35 2.41
CA VAL A 170 -14.25 -8.88 3.69
C VAL A 170 -14.74 -10.33 3.58
N PRO A 171 -14.60 -11.14 4.64
CA PRO A 171 -15.18 -12.49 4.66
C PRO A 171 -16.68 -12.46 4.41
N GLY A 172 -17.16 -13.42 3.62
CA GLY A 172 -18.55 -13.40 3.18
C GLY A 172 -19.07 -14.72 2.64
N ASN A 173 -20.13 -14.63 1.86
CA ASN A 173 -20.70 -15.76 1.14
C ASN A 173 -20.98 -15.37 -0.31
N SER A 174 -20.57 -16.24 -1.23
CA SER A 174 -20.74 -16.06 -2.68
C SER A 174 -22.18 -15.76 -3.09
N SER A 175 -23.19 -16.20 -2.35
CA SER A 175 -24.60 -15.93 -2.68
C SER A 175 -25.01 -14.47 -2.50
N TYR A 176 -24.20 -13.68 -1.78
CA TYR A 176 -24.46 -12.26 -1.51
C TYR A 176 -23.43 -11.34 -2.16
N CYS A 177 -22.34 -11.90 -2.70
CA CYS A 177 -21.32 -11.17 -3.43
C CYS A 177 -21.56 -11.34 -4.94
N THR A 178 -22.53 -10.61 -5.48
CA THR A 178 -23.06 -10.84 -6.83
C THR A 178 -23.35 -9.58 -7.62
N ASP A 179 -23.28 -8.41 -6.99
CA ASP A 179 -23.50 -7.15 -7.67
C ASP A 179 -22.33 -6.80 -8.59
N ALA A 180 -22.55 -5.88 -9.53
CA ALA A 180 -21.55 -5.52 -10.54
C ALA A 180 -20.27 -4.87 -9.99
N LYS A 181 -20.29 -4.46 -8.71
CA LYS A 181 -19.16 -3.88 -7.98
C LYS A 181 -18.56 -4.87 -6.96
N GLU A 182 -19.02 -6.11 -6.96
CA GLU A 182 -18.69 -7.13 -5.98
C GLU A 182 -17.96 -8.29 -6.65
N HIS A 183 -16.83 -8.68 -6.07
CA HIS A 183 -15.93 -9.68 -6.59
C HIS A 183 -15.73 -10.78 -5.56
N TRP A 184 -16.29 -11.96 -5.82
CA TRP A 184 -16.15 -13.10 -4.93
C TRP A 184 -14.86 -13.85 -5.23
N THR A 185 -13.89 -13.83 -4.32
CA THR A 185 -12.58 -14.46 -4.57
C THR A 185 -12.56 -15.95 -4.21
N GLY A 186 -13.57 -16.46 -3.51
CA GLY A 186 -13.63 -17.83 -3.00
C GLY A 186 -13.63 -17.93 -1.47
N GLY A 187 -13.16 -16.89 -0.79
CA GLY A 187 -13.23 -16.75 0.67
C GLY A 187 -13.74 -15.37 1.12
N GLU A 188 -13.54 -14.36 0.30
CA GLU A 188 -13.88 -12.97 0.61
C GLU A 188 -14.69 -12.34 -0.54
N CYS A 189 -15.48 -11.34 -0.19
CA CYS A 189 -16.14 -10.45 -1.12
C CYS A 189 -15.39 -9.13 -1.15
N CYS A 190 -14.79 -8.81 -2.29
CA CYS A 190 -14.11 -7.54 -2.52
C CYS A 190 -15.07 -6.56 -3.20
N VAL A 191 -15.22 -5.36 -2.65
CA VAL A 191 -16.23 -4.41 -3.11
C VAL A 191 -15.59 -3.10 -3.56
N GLU A 192 -16.00 -2.59 -4.71
CA GLU A 192 -15.57 -1.29 -5.24
C GLU A 192 -16.21 -0.13 -4.46
N GLY A 193 -15.45 0.94 -4.21
CA GLY A 193 -16.00 2.22 -3.72
C GLY A 193 -16.50 2.25 -2.27
N VAL A 194 -16.56 1.11 -1.58
CA VAL A 194 -16.90 1.05 -0.15
C VAL A 194 -15.82 1.69 0.70
N THR A 195 -16.24 2.26 1.83
CA THR A 195 -15.33 2.99 2.74
C THR A 195 -15.23 2.35 4.11
N LYS A 196 -16.26 1.60 4.50
CA LYS A 196 -16.30 0.90 5.78
C LYS A 196 -17.24 -0.29 5.68
N CYS A 197 -16.91 -1.35 6.41
CA CYS A 197 -17.80 -2.47 6.66
C CYS A 197 -18.07 -2.59 8.17
N ALA A 198 -19.28 -2.98 8.51
CA ALA A 198 -19.66 -3.29 9.89
C ALA A 198 -20.53 -4.54 9.95
N ALA A 199 -20.33 -5.34 11.00
CA ALA A 199 -21.17 -6.49 11.27
C ALA A 199 -22.65 -6.09 11.39
N GLY A 200 -23.53 -6.89 10.79
CA GLY A 200 -24.88 -6.44 10.54
C GLY A 200 -25.90 -7.52 10.23
N ASN A 201 -27.03 -7.09 9.67
CA ASN A 201 -28.07 -7.96 9.16
C ASN A 201 -28.45 -7.53 7.75
N SER A 202 -28.56 -8.49 6.83
CA SER A 202 -28.94 -8.26 5.44
C SER A 202 -30.24 -7.46 5.27
N SER A 203 -31.17 -7.55 6.21
CA SER A 203 -32.46 -6.84 6.14
C SER A 203 -32.34 -5.33 6.32
N TYR A 204 -31.19 -4.85 6.80
CA TYR A 204 -30.89 -3.43 6.97
C TYR A 204 -29.82 -2.92 6.01
N CYS A 205 -29.20 -3.81 5.24
CA CYS A 205 -28.18 -3.49 4.26
C CYS A 205 -28.79 -3.60 2.86
N THR A 206 -29.55 -2.58 2.46
CA THR A 206 -30.42 -2.64 1.29
C THR A 206 -30.42 -1.39 0.43
N ASP A 207 -29.77 -0.31 0.89
CA ASP A 207 -29.70 0.92 0.13
C ASP A 207 -28.70 0.80 -1.03
N ALA A 208 -28.81 1.69 -2.02
CA ALA A 208 -28.01 1.62 -3.25
C ALA A 208 -26.49 1.80 -3.03
N LYS A 209 -26.06 2.24 -1.85
CA LYS A 209 -24.66 2.41 -1.43
C LYS A 209 -24.22 1.34 -0.43
N GLU A 210 -25.07 0.35 -0.18
CA GLU A 210 -24.87 -0.70 0.82
C GLU A 210 -24.72 -2.05 0.14
N HIS A 211 -23.73 -2.80 0.60
CA HIS A 211 -23.32 -4.09 0.04
C HIS A 211 -23.29 -5.13 1.15
N TRP A 212 -24.22 -6.08 1.11
CA TRP A 212 -24.27 -7.15 2.10
C TRP A 212 -23.37 -8.30 1.65
N THR A 213 -22.30 -8.58 2.39
CA THR A 213 -21.33 -9.61 2.00
C THR A 213 -21.66 -10.99 2.56
N GLY A 214 -22.69 -11.11 3.41
CA GLY A 214 -23.03 -12.36 4.11
C GLY A 214 -22.70 -12.34 5.60
N GLY A 215 -21.77 -11.47 6.02
CA GLY A 215 -21.44 -11.24 7.44
C GLY A 215 -21.43 -9.76 7.82
N GLU A 216 -21.12 -8.89 6.87
CA GLU A 216 -20.98 -7.46 7.09
C GLU A 216 -21.78 -6.67 6.04
N CYS A 217 -22.19 -5.46 6.44
CA CYS A 217 -22.72 -4.45 5.54
C CYS A 217 -21.61 -3.44 5.25
N CYS A 218 -21.18 -3.38 3.99
CA CYS A 218 -20.18 -2.46 3.49
C CYS A 218 -20.84 -1.26 2.84
N VAL A 219 -20.43 -0.05 3.22
CA VAL A 219 -21.12 1.19 2.84
C VAL A 219 -20.16 2.15 2.13
N GLU A 220 -20.62 2.75 1.03
CA GLU A 220 -19.91 3.79 0.30
C GLU A 220 -20.02 5.17 0.99
N GLY A 221 -18.95 5.96 0.97
CA GLY A 221 -18.98 7.38 1.38
C GLY A 221 -19.13 7.68 2.88
N VAL A 222 -19.21 6.65 3.73
CA VAL A 222 -19.28 6.82 5.19
C VAL A 222 -17.90 7.06 5.78
N LYS A 223 -17.82 7.91 6.82
CA LYS A 223 -16.56 8.17 7.52
C LYS A 223 -16.43 7.40 8.82
N LEU A 224 -17.53 7.25 9.54
CA LEU A 224 -17.53 6.67 10.87
C LEU A 224 -18.80 5.86 11.08
N CYS A 225 -18.67 4.79 11.87
CA CYS A 225 -19.81 4.00 12.35
C CYS A 225 -19.73 3.94 13.86
N ALA A 226 -20.87 4.11 14.50
CA ALA A 226 -20.99 4.08 15.95
C ALA A 226 -22.14 3.15 16.36
N PRO A 227 -21.99 2.41 17.48
CA PRO A 227 -23.10 1.66 18.06
C PRO A 227 -24.31 2.56 18.30
N GLY A 228 -25.48 2.00 18.11
CA GLY A 228 -26.69 2.81 18.08
C GLY A 228 -28.00 2.02 18.12
N ASN A 229 -29.06 2.70 17.71
CA ASN A 229 -30.37 2.11 17.51
C ASN A 229 -30.93 2.57 16.15
N SER A 230 -31.49 1.63 15.40
CA SER A 230 -32.09 1.88 14.08
C SER A 230 -33.10 3.02 14.07
N SER A 231 -33.82 3.27 15.17
CA SER A 231 -34.81 4.35 15.25
C SER A 231 -34.23 5.75 15.18
N TYR A 232 -32.91 5.90 15.36
CA TYR A 232 -32.20 7.17 15.27
C TYR A 232 -31.22 7.24 14.10
N CYS A 233 -31.11 6.16 13.31
CA CYS A 233 -30.25 6.07 12.14
C CYS A 233 -31.15 6.05 10.91
N THR A 234 -31.67 7.22 10.53
CA THR A 234 -32.75 7.34 9.55
C THR A 234 -32.57 8.47 8.57
N ASP A 235 -31.60 9.34 8.78
CA ASP A 235 -31.34 10.44 7.86
C ASP A 235 -30.71 9.93 6.56
N ALA A 236 -30.81 10.73 5.49
CA ALA A 236 -30.31 10.34 4.16
C ALA A 236 -28.78 10.12 4.07
N LYS A 237 -28.04 10.53 5.10
CA LYS A 237 -26.59 10.35 5.25
C LYS A 237 -26.23 9.23 6.25
N GLU A 238 -27.23 8.54 6.78
CA GLU A 238 -27.11 7.54 7.84
C GLU A 238 -27.50 6.17 7.32
N HIS A 239 -26.69 5.18 7.66
CA HIS A 239 -26.79 3.82 7.18
C HIS A 239 -26.81 2.87 8.39
N TRP A 240 -27.96 2.23 8.63
CA TRP A 240 -28.11 1.31 9.74
C TRP A 240 -27.68 -0.10 9.32
N THR A 241 -26.60 -0.61 9.88
CA THR A 241 -26.07 -1.92 9.51
C THR A 241 -26.72 -3.08 10.26
N GLY A 242 -27.45 -2.81 11.36
CA GLY A 242 -28.02 -3.83 12.25
C GLY A 242 -27.47 -3.77 13.67
N GLY A 243 -26.27 -3.21 13.85
CA GLY A 243 -25.68 -2.95 15.17
C GLY A 243 -25.05 -1.55 15.28
N GLU A 244 -24.64 -0.97 14.16
CA GLU A 244 -24.04 0.35 14.10
C GLU A 244 -24.77 1.27 13.12
N CYS A 245 -24.77 2.56 13.43
CA CYS A 245 -25.15 3.62 12.51
C CYS A 245 -23.89 4.19 11.88
N CYS A 246 -23.75 4.03 10.56
CA CYS A 246 -22.67 4.58 9.76
C CYS A 246 -23.10 5.90 9.14
N VAL A 247 -22.32 6.96 9.34
CA VAL A 247 -22.70 8.32 8.94
C VAL A 247 -21.70 8.88 7.94
N GLU A 248 -22.22 9.50 6.88
CA GLU A 248 -21.43 10.26 5.91
C GLU A 248 -20.91 11.56 6.52
N SER A 249 -19.72 12.00 6.09
CA SER A 249 -19.16 13.34 6.39
C SER A 249 -18.91 13.72 7.86
N VAL A 250 -19.19 12.84 8.83
CA VAL A 250 -18.88 13.09 10.24
C VAL A 250 -17.38 13.01 10.52
N ALA A 251 -16.88 13.90 11.38
CA ALA A 251 -15.47 13.91 11.77
C ALA A 251 -15.20 13.09 13.04
N MET A 252 -16.15 13.10 13.98
CA MET A 252 -16.00 12.42 15.27
C MET A 252 -17.36 12.04 15.85
N CYS A 253 -17.41 10.94 16.61
CA CYS A 253 -18.55 10.56 17.44
C CYS A 253 -18.15 10.47 18.90
N VAL A 254 -18.90 11.14 19.78
CA VAL A 254 -18.64 11.16 21.23
C VAL A 254 -19.87 10.74 22.01
N ASP A 255 -19.67 10.28 23.24
CA ASP A 255 -20.78 10.02 24.15
C ASP A 255 -21.52 11.33 24.44
N GLY A 256 -22.84 11.27 24.44
CA GLY A 256 -23.66 12.46 24.57
C GLY A 256 -25.09 12.18 24.99
N ASN A 257 -25.93 13.19 24.84
CA ASN A 257 -27.37 13.09 25.07
C ASN A 257 -28.11 13.59 23.82
N SER A 258 -29.13 12.84 23.39
CA SER A 258 -29.96 13.19 22.23
C SER A 258 -30.55 14.60 22.31
N SER A 259 -30.82 15.11 23.51
CA SER A 259 -31.38 16.46 23.70
C SER A 259 -30.43 17.59 23.33
N TYR A 260 -29.13 17.28 23.17
CA TYR A 260 -28.09 18.23 22.76
C TYR A 260 -27.46 17.88 21.41
N CYS A 261 -27.91 16.80 20.77
CA CYS A 261 -27.42 16.35 19.47
C CYS A 261 -28.54 16.54 18.46
N THR A 262 -28.77 17.78 18.05
CA THR A 262 -29.98 18.19 17.31
C THR A 262 -29.69 19.17 16.18
N ASP A 263 -28.46 19.68 16.07
CA ASP A 263 -28.10 20.60 15.00
C ASP A 263 -27.99 19.86 13.67
N ALA A 264 -28.11 20.59 12.55
CA ALA A 264 -28.10 19.99 11.21
C ALA A 264 -26.79 19.29 10.81
N GLN A 265 -25.73 19.47 11.60
CA GLN A 265 -24.41 18.86 11.43
C GLN A 265 -24.14 17.78 12.49
N GLU A 266 -25.17 17.41 13.26
CA GLU A 266 -25.11 16.47 14.36
C GLU A 266 -26.03 15.28 14.08
N HIS A 267 -25.53 14.10 14.36
CA HIS A 267 -26.20 12.82 14.09
C HIS A 267 -26.22 12.00 15.37
N TRP A 268 -27.41 11.81 15.93
CA TRP A 268 -27.58 11.04 17.15
C TRP A 268 -27.78 9.56 16.81
N THR A 269 -26.82 8.70 17.16
CA THR A 269 -26.92 7.28 16.81
C THR A 269 -27.78 6.46 17.77
N GLY A 270 -28.24 7.03 18.89
CA GLY A 270 -28.86 6.28 19.99
C GLY A 270 -27.97 6.13 21.22
N GLY A 271 -26.66 6.35 21.07
CA GLY A 271 -25.70 6.36 22.18
C GLY A 271 -24.57 7.38 22.02
N LYS A 272 -24.30 7.81 20.79
CA LYS A 272 -23.27 8.81 20.48
C LYS A 272 -23.84 9.96 19.67
N CYS A 273 -23.26 11.14 19.85
CA CYS A 273 -23.45 12.27 18.98
C CYS A 273 -22.28 12.36 18.01
N CYS A 274 -22.55 12.18 16.72
CA CYS A 274 -21.58 12.28 15.64
C CYS A 274 -21.68 13.65 14.99
N VAL A 275 -20.57 14.38 14.91
CA VAL A 275 -20.57 15.78 14.48
C VAL A 275 -19.71 15.95 13.23
N GLU A 276 -20.23 16.68 12.25
CA GLU A 276 -19.51 17.08 11.04
C GLU A 276 -18.53 18.24 11.35
N ASN A 277 -17.45 18.34 10.56
CA ASN A 277 -16.53 19.51 10.54
C ASN A 277 -15.89 19.92 11.89
N VAL A 278 -15.86 19.04 12.88
CA VAL A 278 -15.15 19.26 14.15
C VAL A 278 -13.73 18.69 14.11
N THR A 279 -12.80 19.34 14.83
CA THR A 279 -11.40 18.91 14.94
C THR A 279 -11.11 18.26 16.28
N ASN A 280 -11.77 18.70 17.36
CA ASN A 280 -11.55 18.19 18.71
C ASN A 280 -12.79 18.37 19.60
N CYS A 281 -12.92 17.51 20.61
CA CYS A 281 -13.94 17.60 21.65
C CYS A 281 -13.30 17.69 23.03
N VAL A 282 -13.62 18.73 23.79
CA VAL A 282 -13.07 18.96 25.13
C VAL A 282 -14.15 18.98 26.20
N ALA A 283 -13.83 18.49 27.39
CA ALA A 283 -14.73 18.56 28.53
C ALA A 283 -15.05 20.03 28.87
N GLY A 284 -16.32 20.31 29.16
CA GLY A 284 -16.77 21.68 29.40
C GLY A 284 -18.17 21.73 29.99
N ASN A 285 -18.84 22.85 29.79
CA ASN A 285 -20.26 23.03 30.12
C ASN A 285 -20.98 23.71 28.96
N ALA A 286 -22.30 23.47 28.84
CA ALA A 286 -23.13 24.03 27.77
C ALA A 286 -22.99 25.56 27.65
N SER A 287 -22.92 26.29 28.77
CA SER A 287 -22.80 27.75 28.74
C SER A 287 -21.47 28.27 28.18
N SER A 288 -20.42 27.45 28.19
CA SER A 288 -19.12 27.77 27.60
C SER A 288 -18.97 27.30 26.15
N CYS A 289 -19.95 26.53 25.64
CA CYS A 289 -19.93 25.93 24.32
C CYS A 289 -20.97 26.62 23.42
N THR A 290 -20.69 27.87 23.04
CA THR A 290 -21.64 28.73 22.31
C THR A 290 -21.00 29.48 21.15
N GLY A 291 -19.76 29.15 20.80
CA GLY A 291 -19.05 29.71 19.66
C GLY A 291 -19.63 29.26 18.32
N ALA A 292 -19.27 29.96 17.25
CA ALA A 292 -19.59 29.51 15.90
C ALA A 292 -18.90 28.15 15.64
N ASN A 293 -19.67 27.16 15.18
CA ASN A 293 -19.23 25.76 14.96
C ASN A 293 -18.82 25.04 16.26
N GLN A 294 -19.36 25.45 17.41
CA GLN A 294 -19.23 24.70 18.65
C GLN A 294 -20.47 23.86 18.90
N HIS A 295 -20.26 22.58 19.19
CA HIS A 295 -21.31 21.58 19.35
C HIS A 295 -21.25 20.99 20.75
N TRP A 296 -22.27 21.29 21.57
CA TRP A 296 -22.35 20.75 22.92
C TRP A 296 -23.04 19.40 22.89
N THR A 297 -22.32 18.33 23.21
CA THR A 297 -22.87 16.96 23.11
C THR A 297 -23.51 16.45 24.39
N GLY A 298 -23.49 17.23 25.48
CA GLY A 298 -23.96 16.83 26.80
C GLY A 298 -22.86 16.56 27.83
N GLY A 299 -21.63 16.32 27.37
CA GLY A 299 -20.44 16.21 28.22
C GLY A 299 -19.19 16.88 27.64
N LEU A 300 -19.14 17.01 26.31
CA LEU A 300 -18.03 17.61 25.59
C LEU A 300 -18.51 18.76 24.69
N CYS A 301 -17.66 19.77 24.54
CA CYS A 301 -17.80 20.80 23.52
C CYS A 301 -16.87 20.46 22.34
N CYS A 302 -17.45 20.23 21.17
CA CYS A 302 -16.73 19.88 19.95
C CYS A 302 -16.58 21.08 19.01
N GLN A 303 -15.40 21.29 18.45
CA GLN A 303 -15.02 22.42 17.59
C GLN A 303 -13.94 22.03 16.59
#